data_AF-A0A822DQU6-F1
#
_entry.id   AF-A0A822DQU6-F1
#
_cell.length_a   1.000
_cell.length_b   1.000
_cell.length_c   1.000
_cell.angle_alpha   90.00
_cell.angle_beta   90.00
_cell.angle_gamma   90.00
#
_symmetry.space_group_name_H-M   'P 1'
#
loop_
_entity.id
_entity.type
_entity.pdbx_description
1 polymer ?
#
loop_
_entity_poly.entity_id
_entity_poly.type
_entity_poly.pdbx_seq_one_letter_code
_entity_poly.pdbx_strand_id
1 'polypeptide(L)'
;MDLPELVELDESSKYQPFPVTEMQQAYLIGRSHDIELGHVSCFYYQEYDCSPKFDIKRLEQALNHLIQRHETLRIIFPYETKQKILKNVPYYTITVFDANGVMSVEEQLIERRWKLSHQ
;
A
#
# COMPACT_ATOMS: atom_id res chain seq x y z
N MET A 1 25.30 30.14 -13.94
CA MET A 1 24.54 28.90 -13.72
C MET A 1 23.44 29.28 -12.76
N ASP A 2 22.24 29.56 -13.27
CA ASP A 2 21.12 29.97 -12.42
C ASP A 2 20.70 28.76 -11.59
N LEU A 3 20.85 28.89 -10.28
CA LEU A 3 20.29 27.93 -9.34
C LEU A 3 18.76 28.09 -9.39
N PRO A 4 17.99 27.00 -9.41
CA PRO A 4 16.54 27.09 -9.38
C PRO A 4 16.11 27.85 -8.13
N GLU A 5 15.11 28.71 -8.30
CA GLU A 5 14.52 29.50 -7.23
C GLU A 5 14.01 28.55 -6.13
N LEU A 6 14.40 28.79 -4.89
CA LEU A 6 13.92 28.04 -3.74
C LEU A 6 12.43 28.33 -3.58
N VAL A 7 11.59 27.40 -4.02
CA VAL A 7 10.14 27.45 -3.77
C VAL A 7 9.92 27.18 -2.29
N GLU A 8 9.45 28.18 -1.55
CA GLU A 8 8.95 27.96 -0.19
C GLU A 8 7.78 26.98 -0.26
N LEU A 9 7.94 25.82 0.37
CA LEU A 9 6.87 24.85 0.52
C LEU A 9 5.85 25.42 1.51
N ASP A 10 4.69 25.81 1.00
CA ASP A 10 3.53 26.05 1.86
C ASP A 10 3.10 24.73 2.51
N GLU A 11 3.49 24.52 3.77
CA GLU A 11 3.12 23.35 4.57
C GLU A 11 1.59 23.13 4.64
N SER A 12 0.79 24.18 4.42
CA SER A 12 -0.67 24.05 4.37
C SER A 12 -1.17 23.41 3.05
N SER A 13 -0.40 23.57 1.97
CA SER A 13 -0.67 22.97 0.65
C SER A 13 -0.29 21.48 0.59
N LYS A 14 0.61 21.04 1.47
CA LYS A 14 1.18 19.68 1.49
C LYS A 14 0.15 18.55 1.52
N TYR A 15 -0.98 18.78 2.18
CA TYR A 15 -2.06 17.78 2.33
C TYR A 15 -3.23 18.05 1.39
N GLN A 16 -3.12 18.98 0.45
CA GLN A 16 -4.13 19.21 -0.59
C GLN A 16 -3.97 18.17 -1.72
N PRO A 17 -5.07 17.82 -2.42
CA PRO A 17 -4.97 16.95 -3.59
C PRO A 17 -4.07 17.56 -4.67
N PHE A 18 -3.14 16.77 -5.20
CA PHE A 18 -2.20 17.15 -6.26
C PHE A 18 -2.26 16.14 -7.42
N PRO A 19 -1.80 16.52 -8.63
CA PRO A 19 -1.85 15.64 -9.79
C PRO A 19 -1.10 14.32 -9.56
N VAL A 20 -1.62 13.24 -10.15
CA VAL A 20 -0.86 12.01 -10.32
C VAL A 20 0.23 12.19 -11.39
N THR A 21 1.29 11.41 -11.32
CA THR A 21 2.27 11.31 -12.42
C THR A 21 1.66 10.56 -13.61
N GLU A 22 2.24 10.73 -14.81
CA GLU A 22 1.80 10.02 -16.01
C GLU A 22 1.81 8.49 -15.82
N MET A 23 2.83 7.97 -15.13
CA MET A 23 2.93 6.54 -14.83
C MET A 23 1.84 6.07 -13.85
N GLN A 24 1.57 6.85 -12.80
CA GLN A 24 0.46 6.56 -11.88
C GLN A 24 -0.89 6.62 -12.59
N GLN A 25 -1.08 7.57 -13.50
CA GLN A 25 -2.29 7.68 -14.30
C GLN A 25 -2.47 6.45 -15.19
N ALA A 26 -1.42 5.97 -15.86
CA ALA A 26 -1.46 4.75 -16.65
C ALA A 26 -1.87 3.53 -15.81
N TYR A 27 -1.34 3.40 -14.58
CA TYR A 27 -1.75 2.33 -13.66
C TYR A 27 -3.20 2.44 -13.19
N LEU A 28 -3.69 3.65 -12.89
CA LEU A 28 -5.08 3.88 -12.48
C LEU A 28 -6.06 3.54 -13.62
N ILE A 29 -5.73 3.98 -14.85
CA ILE A 29 -6.49 3.67 -16.06
C ILE A 29 -6.50 2.16 -16.31
N GLY A 30 -5.34 1.49 -16.23
CA GLY A 30 -5.23 0.04 -16.43
C GLY A 30 -6.00 -0.79 -15.40
N ARG A 31 -6.34 -0.21 -14.24
CA ARG A 31 -7.19 -0.86 -13.22
C ARG A 31 -8.69 -0.71 -13.50
N SER A 32 -9.12 0.22 -14.36
CA SER A 32 -10.54 0.44 -14.68
C SER A 32 -11.15 -0.76 -15.41
N HIS A 33 -12.45 -0.99 -15.18
CA HIS A 33 -13.23 -2.07 -15.80
C HIS A 33 -13.57 -1.81 -17.28
N ASP A 34 -13.31 -0.60 -17.78
CA ASP A 34 -13.73 -0.14 -19.10
C ASP A 34 -12.71 -0.42 -20.22
N ILE A 35 -11.62 -1.16 -19.94
CA ILE A 35 -10.52 -1.38 -20.89
C ILE A 35 -10.31 -2.87 -21.15
N GLU A 36 -10.18 -3.22 -22.43
CA GLU A 36 -10.14 -4.59 -22.97
C GLU A 36 -8.84 -5.40 -22.67
N LEU A 37 -8.05 -4.97 -21.67
CA LEU A 37 -6.94 -5.69 -21.02
C LEU A 37 -6.68 -5.11 -19.60
N GLY A 38 -7.71 -4.52 -18.97
CA GLY A 38 -7.62 -3.89 -17.65
C GLY A 38 -7.61 -4.89 -16.48
N HIS A 39 -8.09 -4.45 -15.32
CA HIS A 39 -8.24 -5.23 -14.07
C HIS A 39 -6.97 -5.62 -13.32
N VAL A 40 -5.77 -5.36 -13.84
CA VAL A 40 -4.52 -5.69 -13.15
C VAL A 40 -3.99 -4.48 -12.42
N SER A 41 -4.12 -4.46 -11.09
CA SER A 41 -3.40 -3.48 -10.27
C SER A 41 -1.91 -3.77 -10.35
N CYS A 42 -1.07 -2.73 -10.37
CA CYS A 42 0.35 -2.92 -10.07
C CYS A 42 0.45 -3.38 -8.61
N PHE A 43 0.52 -4.69 -8.42
CA PHE A 43 0.38 -5.35 -7.14
C PHE A 43 1.55 -6.32 -6.93
N TYR A 44 2.01 -6.42 -5.69
CA TYR A 44 3.11 -7.27 -5.31
C TYR A 44 2.72 -8.08 -4.07
N TYR A 45 2.82 -9.39 -4.19
CA TYR A 45 2.54 -10.35 -3.14
C TYR A 45 3.77 -11.22 -2.88
N GLN A 46 4.09 -11.39 -1.60
CA GLN A 46 5.24 -12.17 -1.16
C GLN A 46 4.93 -12.88 0.15
N GLU A 47 5.37 -14.13 0.26
CA GLU A 47 5.32 -14.93 1.47
C GLU A 47 6.71 -15.14 2.04
N TYR A 48 6.79 -15.27 3.36
CA TYR A 48 8.03 -15.50 4.10
C TYR A 48 7.80 -16.56 5.18
N ASP A 49 8.63 -17.59 5.20
CA ASP A 49 8.74 -18.50 6.32
C ASP A 49 9.55 -17.83 7.43
N CYS A 50 8.87 -17.46 8.50
CA CYS A 50 9.47 -16.76 9.62
C CYS A 50 9.99 -17.74 10.67
N SER A 51 11.03 -17.31 11.42
CA SER A 51 11.49 -18.05 12.59
C SER A 51 10.36 -18.24 13.62
N PRO A 52 10.33 -19.34 14.39
CA PRO A 52 9.38 -19.50 15.49
C PRO A 52 9.43 -18.39 16.56
N LYS A 53 10.54 -17.64 16.62
CA LYS A 53 10.72 -16.49 17.52
C LYS A 53 10.30 -15.16 16.89
N PHE A 54 9.63 -15.19 15.74
CA PHE A 54 9.24 -13.99 15.04
C PHE A 54 8.17 -13.22 15.83
N ASP A 55 8.51 -11.98 16.19
CA ASP A 55 7.64 -11.12 16.97
C ASP A 55 6.77 -10.28 16.04
N ILE A 56 5.53 -10.74 15.85
CA ILE A 56 4.54 -10.04 15.01
C ILE A 56 4.21 -8.64 15.53
N LYS A 57 4.26 -8.42 16.85
CA LYS A 57 3.99 -7.11 17.46
C LYS A 57 5.14 -6.15 17.22
N ARG A 58 6.38 -6.62 17.22
CA ARG A 58 7.53 -5.80 16.81
C ARG A 58 7.46 -5.42 15.34
N LEU A 59 7.05 -6.33 14.46
CA LEU A 59 6.84 -5.99 13.03
C LEU A 59 5.73 -4.94 12.88
N GLU A 60 4.58 -5.12 13.54
CA GLU A 60 3.46 -4.18 13.52
C GLU A 60 3.88 -2.77 13.96
N GLN A 61 4.65 -2.67 15.05
CA GLN A 61 5.21 -1.40 15.50
C GLN A 61 6.18 -0.79 14.49
N ALA A 62 7.09 -1.58 13.92
CA ALA A 62 8.03 -1.11 12.91
C ALA A 62 7.31 -0.60 11.65
N LEU A 63 6.29 -1.34 11.18
CA LEU A 63 5.46 -0.94 10.05
C LEU A 63 4.74 0.38 10.33
N ASN A 64 4.15 0.56 11.51
CA ASN A 64 3.51 1.81 11.87
C ASN A 64 4.50 2.99 11.94
N HIS A 65 5.73 2.79 12.41
CA HIS A 65 6.77 3.81 12.33
C HIS A 65 7.10 4.19 10.88
N LEU A 66 7.20 3.20 9.98
CA LEU A 66 7.40 3.45 8.55
C LEU A 66 6.21 4.22 7.95
N ILE A 67 4.98 3.83 8.28
CA ILE A 67 3.76 4.52 7.84
C ILE A 67 3.77 5.98 8.29
N GLN A 68 4.19 6.30 9.51
CA GLN A 68 4.27 7.69 9.98
C GLN A 68 5.43 8.46 9.33
N ARG A 69 6.57 7.80 9.10
CA ARG A 69 7.76 8.41 8.48
C ARG A 69 7.56 8.73 7.00
N HIS A 70 6.92 7.85 6.24
CA HIS A 70 6.85 7.92 4.79
C HIS A 70 5.47 8.36 4.29
N GLU A 71 5.41 9.54 3.69
CA GLU A 71 4.16 10.13 3.17
C GLU A 71 3.49 9.29 2.09
N THR A 72 4.29 8.61 1.26
CA THR A 72 3.79 7.73 0.19
C THR A 72 2.96 6.56 0.70
N LEU A 73 3.22 6.07 1.93
CA LEU A 73 2.42 5.03 2.58
C LEU A 73 1.06 5.54 3.10
N ARG A 74 0.80 6.85 2.98
CA ARG A 74 -0.45 7.51 3.40
C ARG A 74 -1.15 8.22 2.24
N ILE A 75 -0.76 7.91 1.00
CA ILE A 75 -1.40 8.46 -0.19
C ILE A 75 -2.72 7.73 -0.45
N ILE A 76 -3.75 8.51 -0.77
CA ILE A 76 -5.01 8.03 -1.34
C ILE A 76 -5.23 8.65 -2.72
N PHE A 77 -6.06 8.00 -3.54
CA PHE A 77 -6.45 8.47 -4.87
C PHE A 77 -7.95 8.79 -4.86
N PRO A 78 -8.34 9.99 -4.40
CA PRO A 78 -9.76 10.37 -4.31
C PRO A 78 -10.42 10.55 -5.68
N TYR A 79 -9.63 10.76 -6.73
CA TYR A 79 -10.05 10.90 -8.13
C TYR A 79 -9.01 10.24 -9.04
N GLU A 80 -9.37 9.85 -10.25
CA GLU A 80 -8.46 9.19 -11.21
C GLU A 80 -7.21 10.00 -11.56
N THR A 81 -7.27 11.33 -11.43
CA THR A 81 -6.21 12.24 -11.84
C THR A 81 -5.49 12.92 -10.67
N LYS A 82 -5.93 12.66 -9.43
CA LYS A 82 -5.37 13.30 -8.24
C LYS A 82 -5.05 12.30 -7.14
N GLN A 83 -3.99 12.60 -6.43
CA GLN A 83 -3.57 11.91 -5.21
C GLN A 83 -3.52 12.90 -4.05
N LYS A 84 -3.65 12.38 -2.82
CA LYS A 84 -3.62 13.19 -1.61
C LYS A 84 -2.88 12.44 -0.51
N ILE A 85 -1.96 13.11 0.17
CA ILE A 85 -1.32 12.59 1.39
C ILE A 85 -2.25 12.83 2.58
N LEU A 86 -2.54 11.78 3.34
CA LEU A 86 -3.25 11.92 4.61
C LEU A 86 -2.28 12.38 5.71
N LYS A 87 -2.67 13.44 6.42
CA LYS A 87 -1.90 13.97 7.55
C LYS A 87 -1.78 12.95 8.68
N ASN A 88 -2.89 12.30 9.01
CA ASN A 88 -2.97 11.26 10.02
C ASN A 88 -3.72 10.06 9.43
N VAL A 89 -3.30 8.86 9.84
CA VAL A 89 -3.98 7.61 9.52
C VAL A 89 -4.14 6.80 10.81
N PRO A 90 -5.17 5.93 10.91
CA PRO A 90 -5.30 5.02 12.04
C PRO A 90 -4.07 4.12 12.19
N TYR A 91 -3.86 3.60 13.40
CA TYR A 91 -2.86 2.57 13.62
C TYR A 91 -3.19 1.33 12.81
N TYR A 92 -2.22 0.82 12.06
CA TYR A 92 -2.40 -0.38 11.25
C TYR A 92 -2.16 -1.63 12.09
N THR A 93 -3.15 -2.51 12.18
CA THR A 93 -3.05 -3.80 12.88
C THR A 93 -2.80 -4.90 11.86
N ILE A 94 -1.75 -5.69 12.05
CA ILE A 94 -1.47 -6.84 11.20
C ILE A 94 -2.45 -7.95 11.55
N THR A 95 -3.22 -8.41 10.57
CA THR A 95 -4.17 -9.50 10.76
C THR A 95 -3.42 -10.81 10.99
N VAL A 96 -3.66 -11.43 12.16
CA VAL A 96 -3.11 -12.74 12.52
C VAL A 96 -4.20 -13.79 12.37
N PHE A 97 -3.86 -14.88 11.69
CA PHE A 97 -4.74 -16.03 11.53
C PHE A 97 -4.13 -17.19 12.30
N ASP A 98 -4.93 -17.78 13.19
CA ASP A 98 -4.54 -19.01 13.86
C ASP A 98 -4.79 -20.18 12.90
N ALA A 99 -3.72 -20.90 12.56
CA ALA A 99 -3.79 -22.05 11.66
C ALA A 99 -4.11 -23.36 12.40
N ASN A 100 -4.31 -23.32 13.73
CA ASN A 100 -4.78 -24.45 14.51
C ASN A 100 -6.28 -24.70 14.22
N GLY A 101 -6.56 -25.54 13.24
CA GLY A 101 -7.92 -25.84 12.78
C GLY A 101 -8.08 -27.26 12.29
N VAL A 102 -9.26 -27.54 11.74
CA VAL A 102 -9.59 -28.87 11.17
C VAL A 102 -8.82 -29.13 9.88
N MET A 103 -8.61 -28.09 9.07
CA MET A 103 -7.78 -28.17 7.86
C MET A 103 -6.31 -28.10 8.22
N SER A 104 -5.47 -28.79 7.46
CA SER A 104 -4.03 -28.67 7.60
C SER A 104 -3.55 -27.25 7.30
N VAL A 105 -2.41 -26.87 7.88
CA VAL A 105 -1.77 -25.56 7.63
C VAL A 105 -1.51 -25.36 6.13
N GLU A 106 -1.09 -26.40 5.43
CA GLU A 106 -0.80 -26.35 3.99
C GLU A 106 -2.06 -26.00 3.17
N GLU A 107 -3.19 -26.67 3.44
CA GLU A 107 -4.45 -26.40 2.74
C GLU A 107 -4.91 -24.95 2.98
N GLN A 108 -4.78 -24.45 4.21
CA GLN A 108 -5.09 -23.06 4.55
C GLN A 108 -4.18 -22.06 3.81
N LEU A 109 -2.87 -22.35 3.69
CA LEU A 109 -1.93 -21.50 2.96
C LEU A 109 -2.23 -21.47 1.46
N ILE A 110 -2.54 -22.62 0.85
CA ILE A 110 -2.90 -22.70 -0.58
C ILE A 110 -4.13 -21.84 -0.88
N GLU A 111 -5.20 -21.97 -0.09
CA GLU A 111 -6.43 -21.20 -0.28
C GLU A 111 -6.15 -19.69 -0.19
N ARG A 112 -5.34 -19.27 0.78
CA ARG A 112 -4.99 -17.85 0.96
C ARG A 112 -4.14 -17.32 -0.16
N ARG A 113 -3.12 -18.07 -0.59
CA ARG A 113 -2.26 -17.70 -1.71
C ARG A 113 -3.09 -17.45 -2.96
N TRP A 114 -4.03 -18.34 -3.27
CA TRP A 114 -4.93 -18.17 -4.41
C TRP A 114 -5.75 -16.87 -4.31
N LYS A 115 -6.33 -16.58 -3.13
CA LYS A 115 -7.11 -15.36 -2.90
C LYS A 115 -6.27 -14.09 -3.00
N LEU A 116 -5.04 -14.09 -2.51
CA LEU A 116 -4.22 -12.89 -2.38
C LEU A 116 -3.35 -12.62 -3.62
N SER A 117 -3.00 -13.64 -4.40
CA SER A 117 -2.19 -13.46 -5.62
C SER A 117 -3.00 -12.97 -6.83
N HIS A 118 -4.32 -12.91 -6.74
CA HIS A 118 -5.22 -12.52 -7.82
C HIS A 118 -6.08 -11.29 -7.47
N GLN A 119 -5.61 -10.44 -6.54
CA GLN A 119 -6.23 -9.15 -6.20
C GLN A 119 -5.65 -7.98 -7.00
#